data_AF-A0AAN6NE30-F1
#
_entry.id   AF-A0AAN6NE30-F1
#
_cell.length_a   1.000
_cell.length_b   1.000
_cell.length_c   1.000
_cell.angle_alpha   90.00
_cell.angle_beta   90.00
_cell.angle_gamma   90.00
#
_symmetry.space_group_name_H-M   'P 1'
#
loop_
_entity.id
_entity.type
_entity.pdbx_description
1 polymer ?
#
loop_
_entity_poly.entity_id
_entity_poly.type
_entity_poly.pdbx_seq_one_letter_code
_entity_poly.pdbx_strand_id
1 'polypeptide(L)'
;MHIFPVVDQITTLISATSVYGRNYDPRPLTIDLSEKVPRMLDLVGNTRLPDKPLYSDPAAGIGLGMLKSLQSQWTGGDFDWQKEQASLNQFNHFTAKTENQN
;
A
#
# COMPACT_ATOMS: atom_id res chain seq x y z
N MET A 1 13.36 -60.64 22.73
CA MET A 1 11.94 -60.88 23.07
C MET A 1 11.39 -59.57 23.62
N HIS A 2 10.52 -58.89 22.86
CA HIS A 2 9.74 -57.66 23.17
C HIS A 2 10.58 -56.40 23.56
N ILE A 3 10.93 -55.43 22.68
CA ILE A 3 10.11 -54.45 21.91
C ILE A 3 9.07 -53.80 22.86
N PHE A 4 9.04 -52.48 23.17
CA PHE A 4 8.90 -51.31 22.29
C PHE A 4 9.47 -49.99 22.89
N PRO A 5 9.92 -49.05 22.03
CA PRO A 5 10.31 -47.68 22.41
C PRO A 5 9.10 -46.76 22.60
N VAL A 6 9.21 -45.79 23.51
CA VAL A 6 8.33 -44.61 23.60
C VAL A 6 8.58 -43.75 22.37
N VAL A 7 7.73 -43.92 21.36
CA VAL A 7 7.59 -42.98 20.24
C VAL A 7 6.50 -42.00 20.64
N ASP A 8 6.90 -40.75 20.79
CA ASP A 8 6.02 -39.60 20.94
C ASP A 8 4.97 -39.65 19.81
N GLN A 9 3.70 -39.71 20.21
CA GLN A 9 2.59 -39.85 19.29
C GLN A 9 2.47 -38.56 18.47
N ILE A 10 2.99 -38.60 17.23
CA ILE A 10 2.40 -38.03 16.02
C ILE A 10 1.05 -37.33 16.29
N THR A 11 1.08 -36.00 16.28
CA THR A 11 -0.13 -35.18 16.31
C THR A 11 -0.93 -35.45 15.04
N THR A 12 -2.02 -36.19 15.19
CA THR A 12 -2.92 -36.58 14.10
C THR A 12 -3.60 -35.38 13.46
N LEU A 13 -3.42 -35.32 12.14
CA LEU A 13 -4.16 -34.62 11.09
C LEU A 13 -5.57 -34.13 11.45
N ILE A 14 -5.79 -32.82 11.31
CA ILE A 14 -7.08 -32.29 10.88
C ILE A 14 -6.88 -31.75 9.46
N SER A 15 -6.98 -32.63 8.46
CA SER A 15 -7.39 -32.18 7.13
C SER A 15 -8.85 -31.80 7.22
N ALA A 16 -9.12 -30.55 7.59
CA ALA A 16 -10.42 -29.96 7.31
C ALA A 16 -10.48 -29.78 5.79
N THR A 17 -11.08 -30.76 5.10
CA THR A 17 -11.45 -30.61 3.70
C THR A 17 -12.47 -29.48 3.61
N SER A 18 -11.99 -28.26 3.38
CA SER A 18 -12.86 -27.15 3.02
C SER A 18 -13.35 -27.40 1.60
N VAL A 19 -14.55 -27.98 1.48
CA VAL A 19 -15.28 -28.08 0.20
C VAL A 19 -15.76 -26.68 -0.28
N TYR A 20 -15.42 -25.61 0.45
CA TYR A 20 -15.58 -24.20 0.07
C TYR A 20 -14.24 -23.44 0.04
N GLY A 21 -13.12 -24.14 -0.10
CA GLY A 21 -11.80 -23.53 -0.15
C GLY A 21 -11.53 -22.90 -1.50
N ARG A 22 -11.98 -21.66 -1.73
CA ARG A 22 -11.32 -20.84 -2.75
C ARG A 22 -9.86 -20.74 -2.32
N ASN A 23 -8.98 -21.41 -3.07
CA ASN A 23 -7.52 -21.31 -2.92
C ASN A 23 -7.11 -19.91 -3.35
N TYR A 24 -7.33 -18.95 -2.47
CA TYR A 24 -6.65 -17.67 -2.57
C TYR A 24 -5.20 -17.98 -2.21
N ASP A 25 -4.32 -17.84 -3.20
CA ASP A 25 -2.88 -17.97 -3.08
C ASP A 25 -2.33 -16.57 -2.72
N PRO A 26 -2.22 -16.20 -1.43
CA PRO A 26 -1.76 -14.88 -1.04
C PRO A 26 -0.28 -14.75 -1.38
N ARG A 27 0.04 -13.80 -2.26
CA ARG A 27 1.40 -13.45 -2.61
C ARG A 27 1.85 -12.27 -1.77
N PRO A 28 2.98 -12.36 -1.06
CA PRO A 28 3.55 -11.23 -0.36
C PRO A 28 3.68 -10.02 -1.27
N LEU A 29 3.38 -8.84 -0.73
CA LEU A 29 3.54 -7.55 -1.41
C LEU A 29 4.47 -6.67 -0.59
N THR A 30 5.45 -6.08 -1.26
CA THR A 30 6.24 -4.97 -0.73
C THR A 30 5.95 -3.76 -1.59
N ILE A 31 5.60 -2.65 -0.95
CA ILE A 31 5.32 -1.39 -1.64
C ILE A 31 6.64 -0.78 -2.06
N ASP A 32 6.80 -0.55 -3.36
CA ASP A 32 7.95 0.15 -3.95
C ASP A 32 7.45 1.36 -4.75
N LEU A 33 7.81 2.55 -4.27
CA LEU A 33 7.44 3.83 -4.85
C LEU A 33 8.54 4.41 -5.75
N SER A 34 9.70 3.77 -5.85
CA SER A 34 10.91 4.30 -6.49
C SER A 34 10.71 4.69 -7.95
N GLU A 35 9.92 3.91 -8.69
CA GLU A 35 9.62 4.21 -10.10
C GLU A 35 8.58 5.31 -10.30
N LYS A 36 7.62 5.45 -9.37
CA LYS A 36 6.41 6.25 -9.61
C LYS A 36 6.48 7.63 -8.98
N VAL A 37 7.12 7.76 -7.82
CA VAL A 37 7.29 9.05 -7.14
C VAL A 37 8.03 10.08 -7.99
N PRO A 38 9.17 9.78 -8.64
CA PRO A 38 9.86 10.76 -9.48
C PRO A 38 8.97 11.33 -10.60
N ARG A 39 8.23 10.47 -11.29
CA ARG A 39 7.28 10.89 -12.34
C ARG A 39 6.14 11.74 -11.77
N MET A 40 5.58 11.34 -10.62
CA MET A 40 4.53 12.11 -9.97
C MET A 40 5.03 13.50 -9.55
N LEU A 41 6.23 13.61 -8.98
CA LEU A 41 6.83 14.88 -8.59
C LEU A 41 7.10 15.79 -9.78
N ASP A 42 7.53 15.23 -10.92
CA ASP A 42 7.66 15.98 -12.16
C ASP A 42 6.31 16.55 -12.64
N LEU A 43 5.24 15.74 -12.61
CA LEU A 43 3.89 16.21 -12.97
C LEU A 43 3.37 17.28 -12.01
N VAL A 44 3.59 17.11 -10.71
CA VAL A 44 3.19 18.09 -9.69
C VAL A 44 3.97 19.38 -9.88
N GLY A 45 5.29 19.32 -10.10
CA GLY A 45 6.12 20.50 -10.35
C GLY A 45 5.75 21.27 -11.62
N ASN A 46 5.36 20.55 -12.68
CA ASN A 46 4.96 21.16 -13.96
C ASN A 46 3.49 21.63 -14.02
N THR A 47 2.70 21.38 -12.96
CA THR A 47 1.30 21.80 -12.92
C THR A 47 1.18 23.32 -12.78
N ARG A 48 0.50 23.96 -13.73
CA ARG A 48 0.21 25.39 -13.71
C ARG A 48 -1.04 25.68 -12.87
N LEU A 49 -0.84 26.25 -11.69
CA LEU A 49 -1.93 26.77 -10.87
C LEU A 49 -2.29 28.20 -11.29
N PRO A 50 -3.55 28.64 -11.12
CA PRO A 50 -3.93 30.01 -11.43
C PRO A 50 -3.22 31.01 -10.51
N ASP A 51 -3.04 32.24 -10.99
CA ASP A 51 -2.38 33.30 -10.22
C ASP A 51 -3.24 33.76 -9.04
N LYS A 52 -4.56 33.79 -9.23
CA LYS A 52 -5.56 34.25 -8.25
C LYS A 52 -6.69 33.22 -8.06
N PRO A 53 -7.32 33.17 -6.89
CA PRO A 53 -8.50 32.34 -6.68
C PRO A 53 -9.64 32.74 -7.63
N LEU A 54 -10.36 31.75 -8.16
CA LEU A 54 -11.57 31.99 -8.95
C LEU A 54 -12.77 32.36 -8.06
N TYR A 55 -12.80 31.79 -6.86
CA TYR A 55 -13.83 32.04 -5.85
C TYR A 55 -13.15 32.50 -4.57
N SER A 56 -13.74 33.52 -3.93
CA SER A 56 -13.28 34.03 -2.63
C SER A 56 -13.97 33.32 -1.45
N ASP A 57 -14.99 32.49 -1.73
CA ASP A 57 -15.73 31.74 -0.73
C ASP A 57 -14.93 30.51 -0.26
N PRO A 58 -14.59 30.40 1.03
CA PRO A 58 -13.93 29.22 1.59
C PRO A 58 -14.72 27.91 1.43
N ALA A 59 -16.04 27.98 1.22
CA ALA A 59 -16.88 26.80 0.98
C ALA A 59 -16.80 26.29 -0.47
N ALA A 60 -16.13 27.00 -1.38
CA ALA A 60 -15.98 26.63 -2.79
C ALA A 60 -14.95 25.51 -3.04
N GLY A 61 -14.38 24.92 -1.99
CA GLY A 61 -13.43 23.82 -2.06
C GLY A 61 -12.04 24.20 -1.56
N ILE A 62 -11.01 23.53 -2.07
CA ILE A 62 -9.63 23.75 -1.63
C ILE A 62 -9.16 25.13 -2.08
N GLY A 63 -8.75 25.96 -1.13
CA GLY A 63 -8.19 27.28 -1.42
C GLY A 63 -6.90 27.20 -2.22
N LEU A 64 -6.69 28.14 -3.15
CA LEU A 64 -5.50 28.20 -4.00
C LEU A 64 -4.19 28.26 -3.19
N GLY A 65 -4.19 28.96 -2.05
CA GLY A 65 -3.01 29.02 -1.16
C GLY A 65 -2.64 27.64 -0.60
N MET A 66 -3.64 26.83 -0.24
CA MET A 66 -3.42 25.46 0.22
C MET A 66 -2.86 24.58 -0.90
N LEU A 67 -3.38 24.69 -2.12
CA LEU A 67 -2.85 23.94 -3.27
C LEU A 67 -1.38 24.28 -3.57
N LYS A 68 -1.02 25.57 -3.54
CA LYS A 68 0.37 26.03 -3.71
C LYS A 68 1.28 25.49 -2.60
N SER A 69 0.78 25.49 -1.36
CA SER A 69 1.50 24.93 -0.21
C SER A 69 1.76 23.42 -0.39
N LEU A 70 0.74 22.64 -0.77
CA LEU A 70 0.88 21.20 -1.03
C LEU A 70 1.86 20.92 -2.18
N GLN A 71 1.76 21.68 -3.29
CA GLN A 71 2.69 21.55 -4.41
C GLN A 71 4.14 21.80 -3.96
N SER A 72 4.37 22.85 -3.16
CA SER A 72 5.69 23.16 -2.60
C SER A 72 6.18 22.08 -1.64
N GLN A 73 5.32 21.59 -0.74
CA GLN A 73 5.70 20.57 0.23
C GLN A 73 6.15 19.27 -0.45
N TRP A 74 5.44 18.84 -1.50
CA TRP A 74 5.73 17.60 -2.19
C TRP A 74 7.00 17.69 -3.06
N THR A 75 7.23 18.84 -3.70
CA THR A 75 8.37 19.04 -4.62
C THR A 75 9.62 19.62 -3.94
N GLY A 76 9.47 20.32 -2.82
CA GLY A 76 10.53 20.99 -2.08
C GLY A 76 11.35 20.10 -1.14
N GLY A 77 11.00 18.82 -1.03
CA GLY A 77 11.69 17.86 -0.16
C GLY A 77 11.22 17.86 1.30
N ASP A 78 10.20 18.66 1.64
CA ASP A 78 9.59 18.67 2.99
C ASP A 78 8.84 17.35 3.29
N PHE A 79 8.44 16.62 2.24
CA PHE A 79 7.77 15.33 2.34
C PHE A 79 8.72 14.18 1.98
N ASP A 80 9.03 13.34 2.95
CA ASP A 80 9.94 12.20 2.79
C ASP A 80 9.21 10.94 2.32
N TRP A 81 9.18 10.74 1.01
CA TRP A 81 8.56 9.56 0.39
C TRP A 81 9.21 8.23 0.79
N GLN A 82 10.50 8.22 1.16
CA GLN A 82 11.18 7.00 1.59
C GLN A 82 10.73 6.60 3.00
N LYS A 83 10.60 7.59 3.89
CA LYS A 83 10.02 7.38 5.22
C LYS A 83 8.59 6.87 5.15
N GLU A 84 7.76 7.42 4.27
CA GLU A 84 6.38 6.95 4.09
C GLU A 84 6.32 5.54 3.51
N GLN A 85 7.16 5.20 2.52
CA GLN A 85 7.28 3.83 2.02
C GLN A 85 7.70 2.85 3.12
N ALA A 86 8.66 3.24 3.96
CA ALA A 86 9.11 2.42 5.08
C ALA A 86 7.98 2.21 6.11
N SER A 87 7.23 3.27 6.42
CA SER A 87 6.05 3.23 7.29
C SER A 87 4.99 2.27 6.76
N LEU A 88 4.65 2.38 5.47
CA LEU A 88 3.69 1.48 4.83
C LEU A 88 4.14 0.02 4.91
N ASN A 89 5.42 -0.27 4.67
CA ASN A 89 5.98 -1.62 4.70
C ASN A 89 6.25 -2.18 6.11
N GLN A 90 5.86 -1.50 7.20
CA GLN A 90 5.96 -2.05 8.56
C GLN A 90 5.03 -3.26 8.77
N PHE A 91 3.98 -3.37 7.97
CA PHE A 91 3.01 -4.46 8.04
C PHE A 91 3.19 -5.46 6.89
N ASN A 92 2.77 -6.70 7.13
CA ASN A 92 2.76 -7.74 6.11
C ASN A 92 1.60 -7.51 5.14
N HIS A 93 1.90 -7.17 3.89
CA HIS A 93 0.92 -7.00 2.83
C HIS A 93 0.87 -8.24 1.93
N PHE A 94 -0.31 -8.50 1.36
CA PHE A 94 -0.52 -9.61 0.44
C PHE A 94 -1.46 -9.19 -0.69
N THR A 95 -1.29 -9.81 -1.85
CA THR A 95 -2.21 -9.74 -2.97
C THR A 95 -2.71 -11.13 -3.29
N ALA A 96 -3.96 -11.25 -3.75
CA ALA A 96 -4.50 -12.52 -4.23
C ALA A 96 -5.35 -12.25 -5.47
N LYS A 97 -5.33 -13.17 -6.42
CA LYS A 97 -6.27 -13.12 -7.53
C LYS A 97 -7.66 -13.47 -7.01
N THR A 98 -8.62 -12.61 -7.27
CA THR A 98 -10.03 -12.88 -7.04
C THR A 98 -10.72 -13.05 -8.38
N GLU A 99 -11.89 -13.67 -8.41
CA GLU A 99 -12.59 -14.11 -9.64
C GLU A 99 -12.76 -13.03 -10.71
N ASN A 100 -12.71 -11.74 -10.34
CA ASN A 100 -13.02 -10.62 -11.22
C ASN A 100 -11.84 -9.66 -11.47
N GLN A 101 -10.60 -10.01 -11.08
CA GLN A 101 -9.43 -9.17 -11.37
C GLN A 101 -8.46 -9.89 -12.32
N ASN A 102 -8.48 -9.45 -13.59
CA ASN A 102 -7.50 -9.78 -14.62
C ASN A 102 -6.39 -8.74 -14.64
#